data_AF-A0ABC8QS55-F1
#
_entry.id   AF-A0ABC8QS55-F1
#
_cell.length_a   1.000
_cell.length_b   1.000
_cell.length_c   1.000
_cell.angle_alpha   90.00
_cell.angle_beta   90.00
_cell.angle_gamma   90.00
#
_symmetry.space_group_name_H-M   'P 1'
#
loop_
_entity.id
_entity.type
_entity.pdbx_description
1 polymer ?
#
loop_
_entity_poly.entity_id
_entity_poly.type
_entity_poly.pdbx_seq_one_letter_code
_entity_poly.pdbx_strand_id
1 'polypeptide(L)'
;MEMMNRKTALAVMLGLSALAFNASAHGPSKAQYGGVVQTASDLSFELANEGDKAALYIVDHDAPADASKMSGKLAILNGTEKSEVELKPVGGNKLEATTKLVSGARVVATVTTAEGKVITVRFKAKCVSRGVLQGADKTIERANYPGIPPEFPISEMTSAVAGARPKLGLIEEGGKFYTPGTSPSEVLNAFEVCKDLIAQMVPYCKRKLAQAVAEPEGV
;
A
#
# COMPACT_ATOMS: atom_id res chain seq x y z
N MET A 1 18.41 -58.56 54.45
CA MET A 1 16.96 -58.79 54.47
C MET A 1 16.31 -57.77 53.55
N GLU A 2 15.52 -58.29 52.64
CA GLU A 2 14.89 -57.60 51.51
C GLU A 2 14.03 -56.40 51.91
N MET A 3 14.02 -55.38 51.06
CA MET A 3 12.85 -54.56 50.78
C MET A 3 12.66 -54.42 49.27
N MET A 4 11.92 -55.38 48.74
CA MET A 4 10.77 -55.24 47.85
C MET A 4 10.57 -53.91 47.08
N ASN A 5 10.51 -54.09 45.75
CA ASN A 5 9.48 -53.63 44.82
C ASN A 5 9.64 -52.34 43.98
N ARG A 6 9.53 -52.60 42.67
CA ARG A 6 8.61 -51.96 41.71
C ARG A 6 8.95 -50.55 41.23
N LYS A 7 9.37 -50.50 39.96
CA LYS A 7 8.79 -49.76 38.82
C LYS A 7 9.89 -49.20 37.89
N THR A 8 9.89 -49.75 36.68
CA THR A 8 10.07 -49.05 35.39
C THR A 8 11.37 -48.26 35.15
N ALA A 9 12.26 -48.94 34.43
CA ALA A 9 12.87 -48.51 33.16
C ALA A 9 13.27 -47.04 33.04
N LEU A 10 14.57 -46.78 33.18
CA LEU A 10 15.21 -45.59 32.64
C LEU A 10 16.63 -45.95 32.20
N ALA A 11 16.87 -45.91 30.88
CA ALA A 11 18.14 -45.71 30.17
C ALA A 11 18.20 -46.58 28.90
N VAL A 12 18.22 -45.96 27.73
CA VAL A 12 19.36 -46.02 26.80
C VAL A 12 19.26 -44.77 25.91
N MET A 13 20.27 -43.92 26.06
CA MET A 13 20.63 -42.85 25.16
C MET A 13 21.30 -43.47 23.92
N LEU A 14 20.87 -43.12 22.71
CA LEU A 14 21.76 -43.19 21.55
C LEU A 14 21.39 -42.08 20.57
N GLY A 15 22.25 -41.08 20.51
CA GLY A 15 22.13 -39.92 19.65
C GLY A 15 22.38 -40.25 18.18
N LEU A 16 21.68 -39.51 17.33
CA LEU A 16 22.07 -39.29 15.95
C LEU A 16 21.84 -37.81 15.64
N SER A 17 22.87 -37.01 15.88
CA SER A 17 22.95 -35.61 15.48
C SER A 17 22.96 -35.53 13.95
N ALA A 18 21.79 -35.40 13.34
CA ALA A 18 21.71 -34.90 11.98
C ALA A 18 21.99 -33.40 12.03
N LEU A 19 23.20 -33.03 11.61
CA LEU A 19 23.54 -31.67 11.20
C LEU A 19 22.53 -31.25 10.13
N ALA A 20 21.51 -30.51 10.53
CA ALA A 20 20.72 -29.74 9.59
C ALA A 20 21.65 -28.64 9.07
N PHE A 21 22.36 -28.96 7.98
CA PHE A 21 22.92 -27.96 7.09
C PHE A 21 21.75 -27.05 6.70
N ASN A 22 21.68 -25.88 7.33
CA ASN A 22 20.95 -24.76 6.78
C ASN A 22 21.68 -24.44 5.47
N ALA A 23 21.20 -25.03 4.38
CA ALA A 23 21.56 -24.61 3.06
C ALA A 23 21.16 -23.14 2.95
N SER A 24 22.14 -22.24 3.07
CA SER A 24 22.04 -20.87 2.56
C SER A 24 21.93 -20.97 1.05
N ALA A 25 20.73 -21.30 0.59
CA ALA A 25 20.34 -21.01 -0.76
C ALA A 25 20.30 -19.48 -0.85
N HIS A 26 21.23 -18.89 -1.60
CA HIS A 26 21.12 -17.51 -2.07
C HIS A 26 19.89 -17.43 -3.01
N GLY A 27 18.71 -17.45 -2.42
CA GLY A 27 17.50 -16.96 -3.06
C GLY A 27 17.58 -15.44 -3.20
N PRO A 28 16.80 -14.84 -4.12
CA PRO A 28 16.77 -13.39 -4.25
C PRO A 28 16.47 -12.75 -2.90
N SER A 29 17.25 -11.73 -2.51
CA SER A 29 17.07 -11.02 -1.25
C SER A 29 15.60 -10.60 -1.10
N LYS A 30 15.09 -10.68 0.13
CA LYS A 30 13.71 -10.28 0.42
C LYS A 30 13.52 -8.80 0.06
N ALA A 31 12.43 -8.47 -0.64
CA ALA A 31 12.05 -7.08 -0.91
C ALA A 31 11.95 -6.27 0.40
N GLN A 32 12.70 -5.18 0.50
CA GLN A 32 12.78 -4.30 1.66
C GLN A 32 11.91 -3.04 1.50
N TYR A 33 11.68 -2.61 0.25
CA TYR A 33 10.97 -1.38 -0.10
C TYR A 33 9.59 -1.64 -0.73
N GLY A 34 9.10 -2.87 -0.63
CA GLY A 34 7.80 -3.29 -1.16
C GLY A 34 7.79 -3.47 -2.68
N GLY A 35 8.96 -3.51 -3.29
CA GLY A 35 9.16 -3.67 -4.73
C GLY A 35 9.31 -5.12 -5.18
N VAL A 36 9.89 -5.28 -6.37
CA VAL A 36 10.24 -6.57 -6.97
C VAL A 36 11.75 -6.69 -7.00
N VAL A 37 12.27 -7.74 -6.37
CA VAL A 37 13.71 -8.02 -6.33
C VAL A 37 14.10 -8.94 -7.48
N GLN A 38 15.21 -8.63 -8.11
CA GLN A 38 15.89 -9.46 -9.11
C GLN A 38 17.38 -9.43 -8.84
N THR A 39 18.05 -10.57 -8.98
CA THR A 39 19.50 -10.67 -8.79
C THR A 39 20.18 -10.81 -10.15
N ALA A 40 21.22 -10.04 -10.40
CA ALA A 40 22.00 -10.07 -11.63
C ALA A 40 23.44 -9.64 -11.35
N SER A 41 24.43 -10.36 -11.88
CA SER A 41 25.85 -10.07 -11.64
C SER A 41 26.20 -9.96 -10.14
N ASP A 42 25.69 -10.89 -9.33
CA ASP A 42 25.87 -10.97 -7.87
C ASP A 42 25.29 -9.78 -7.06
N LEU A 43 24.68 -8.81 -7.75
CA LEU A 43 23.95 -7.71 -7.14
C LEU A 43 22.44 -8.01 -7.11
N SER A 44 21.79 -7.61 -6.03
CA SER A 44 20.33 -7.60 -5.88
C SER A 44 19.79 -6.21 -6.19
N PHE A 45 18.79 -6.18 -7.08
CA PHE A 45 18.11 -4.95 -7.50
C PHE A 45 16.65 -5.03 -7.10
N GLU A 46 16.16 -4.06 -6.34
CA GLU A 46 14.75 -3.93 -6.01
C GLU A 46 14.12 -2.75 -6.76
N LEU A 47 13.17 -3.05 -7.64
CA LEU A 47 12.36 -2.03 -8.30
C LEU A 47 11.10 -1.76 -7.47
N ALA A 48 11.00 -0.58 -6.86
CA ALA A 48 9.88 -0.14 -6.06
C ALA A 48 9.14 1.04 -6.72
N ASN A 49 7.83 1.10 -6.50
CA ASN A 49 7.03 2.26 -6.89
C ASN A 49 6.90 3.23 -5.70
N GLU A 50 7.27 4.49 -5.92
CA GLU A 50 7.18 5.58 -4.94
C GLU A 50 6.32 6.72 -5.49
N GLY A 51 5.06 6.40 -5.80
CA GLY A 51 4.09 7.36 -6.34
C GLY A 51 4.32 7.62 -7.82
N ASP A 52 4.77 8.83 -8.15
CA ASP A 52 5.12 9.25 -9.53
C ASP A 52 6.61 9.01 -9.85
N LYS A 53 7.30 8.25 -8.99
CA LYS A 53 8.72 7.92 -9.11
C LYS A 53 8.91 6.40 -9.11
N ALA A 54 9.78 5.93 -9.99
CA ALA A 54 10.34 4.58 -9.93
C ALA A 54 11.68 4.63 -9.19
N ALA A 55 11.81 3.83 -8.13
CA ALA A 55 13.04 3.70 -7.36
C ALA A 55 13.68 2.33 -7.62
N LEU A 56 14.97 2.33 -7.92
CA LEU A 56 15.79 1.12 -8.03
C LEU A 56 16.81 1.12 -6.90
N TYR A 57 16.62 0.21 -5.95
CA TYR A 57 17.55 -0.02 -4.85
C TYR A 57 18.55 -1.10 -5.22
N ILE A 58 19.81 -0.91 -4.86
CA ILE A 58 20.91 -1.81 -5.20
C ILE A 58 21.53 -2.34 -3.91
N VAL A 59 21.69 -3.66 -3.83
CA VAL A 59 22.26 -4.36 -2.68
C VAL A 59 23.34 -5.29 -3.19
N ASP A 60 24.52 -5.21 -2.60
CA ASP A 60 25.67 -6.06 -2.87
C ASP A 60 25.87 -7.00 -1.68
N HIS A 61 25.70 -8.31 -1.88
CA HIS A 61 25.86 -9.32 -0.83
C HIS A 61 25.24 -8.92 0.54
N ASP A 62 23.97 -8.49 0.50
CA ASP A 62 23.15 -8.03 1.64
C ASP A 62 23.53 -6.67 2.27
N ALA A 63 24.54 -5.97 1.73
CA ALA A 63 24.88 -4.61 2.09
C ALA A 63 24.38 -3.58 1.05
N PRO A 64 23.96 -2.37 1.46
CA PRO A 64 23.62 -1.30 0.53
C PRO A 64 24.82 -0.93 -0.37
N ALA A 65 24.67 -1.06 -1.68
CA ALA A 65 25.71 -0.64 -2.63
C ALA A 65 25.74 0.89 -2.76
N ASP A 66 26.92 1.50 -2.95
CA ASP A 66 26.99 2.94 -3.25
C ASP A 66 26.54 3.22 -4.69
N ALA A 67 25.32 3.73 -4.83
CA ALA A 67 24.74 4.06 -6.12
C ALA A 67 25.18 5.45 -6.63
N SER A 68 25.95 6.23 -5.87
CA SER A 68 26.27 7.63 -6.19
C SER A 68 27.04 7.81 -7.50
N LYS A 69 27.77 6.78 -7.92
CA LYS A 69 28.51 6.73 -9.20
C LYS A 69 27.85 5.83 -10.25
N MET A 70 26.65 5.33 -9.96
CA MET A 70 25.88 4.53 -10.89
C MET A 70 24.88 5.38 -11.64
N SER A 71 24.56 4.97 -12.85
CA SER A 71 23.51 5.58 -13.67
C SER A 71 22.72 4.49 -14.35
N GLY A 72 21.57 4.82 -14.91
CA GLY A 72 20.86 3.84 -15.70
C GLY A 72 19.75 4.41 -16.56
N LYS A 73 19.08 3.49 -17.25
CA LYS A 73 17.88 3.75 -18.02
C LYS A 73 16.84 2.70 -17.67
N LEU A 74 15.60 3.13 -17.54
CA LEU A 74 14.44 2.29 -17.35
C LEU A 74 13.61 2.31 -18.63
N ALA A 75 13.45 1.15 -19.27
CA ALA A 75 12.53 0.95 -20.38
C ALA A 75 11.28 0.24 -19.87
N ILE A 76 10.12 0.90 -19.97
CA ILE A 76 8.84 0.37 -19.50
C ILE A 76 8.02 -0.02 -20.72
N LEU A 77 7.58 -1.28 -20.75
CA LEU A 77 6.72 -1.83 -21.79
C LEU A 77 5.36 -2.14 -21.18
N ASN A 78 4.36 -1.35 -21.57
CA ASN A 78 2.97 -1.50 -21.18
C ASN A 78 2.15 -1.93 -22.40
N GLY A 79 1.99 -3.25 -22.59
CA GLY A 79 1.36 -3.79 -23.79
C GLY A 79 2.20 -3.46 -25.04
N THR A 80 1.67 -2.57 -25.89
CA THR A 80 2.34 -2.08 -27.11
C THR A 80 3.08 -0.76 -26.90
N GLU A 81 2.86 -0.07 -25.77
CA GLU A 81 3.51 1.20 -25.47
C GLU A 81 4.89 0.96 -24.85
N LYS A 82 5.90 1.67 -25.35
CA LYS A 82 7.27 1.66 -24.83
C LYS A 82 7.66 3.08 -24.42
N SER A 83 8.07 3.26 -23.17
CA SER A 83 8.69 4.50 -22.69
C SER A 83 10.09 4.22 -22.16
N GLU A 84 10.98 5.21 -22.30
CA GLU A 84 12.33 5.16 -21.75
C GLU A 84 12.58 6.39 -20.89
N VAL A 85 13.07 6.19 -19.67
CA VAL A 85 13.41 7.26 -18.73
C VAL A 85 14.76 6.99 -18.09
N GLU A 86 15.49 8.05 -17.77
CA GLU A 86 16.80 7.96 -17.13
C GLU A 86 16.66 7.72 -15.62
N LEU A 87 17.45 6.80 -15.08
CA LEU A 87 17.63 6.55 -13.65
C LEU A 87 18.83 7.35 -13.16
N LYS A 88 18.60 8.25 -12.21
CA LYS A 88 19.61 9.12 -11.64
C LYS A 88 19.88 8.77 -10.17
N PRO A 89 21.13 8.84 -9.71
CA PRO A 89 21.42 8.65 -8.30
C PRO A 89 20.79 9.75 -7.45
N VAL A 90 20.13 9.34 -6.37
CA VAL A 90 19.52 10.26 -5.39
C VAL A 90 20.14 10.13 -4.00
N GLY A 91 21.25 9.38 -3.91
CA GLY A 91 22.01 9.15 -2.68
C GLY A 91 21.84 7.73 -2.13
N GLY A 92 22.83 7.31 -1.32
CA GLY A 92 22.87 5.97 -0.74
C GLY A 92 22.89 4.89 -1.83
N ASN A 93 21.98 3.92 -1.72
CA ASN A 93 21.87 2.79 -2.63
C ASN A 93 20.73 2.91 -3.65
N LYS A 94 20.27 4.13 -3.93
CA LYS A 94 19.05 4.40 -4.68
C LYS A 94 19.32 5.16 -5.99
N LEU A 95 18.78 4.62 -7.09
CA LEU A 95 18.58 5.33 -8.34
C LEU A 95 17.08 5.62 -8.52
N GLU A 96 16.72 6.78 -9.06
CA GLU A 96 15.34 7.20 -9.20
C GLU A 96 15.04 7.78 -10.59
N ALA A 97 13.84 7.54 -11.09
CA ALA A 97 13.30 8.11 -12.32
C ALA A 97 11.90 8.66 -12.07
N THR A 98 11.60 9.84 -12.61
CA THR A 98 10.24 10.41 -12.57
C THR A 98 9.39 9.72 -13.63
N THR A 99 8.72 8.64 -13.24
CA THR A 99 7.82 7.87 -14.09
C THR A 99 6.86 7.07 -13.24
N LYS A 100 5.64 6.90 -13.73
CA LYS A 100 4.65 6.04 -13.11
C LYS A 100 4.86 4.59 -13.53
N LEU A 101 4.94 3.68 -12.57
CA LEU A 101 5.00 2.24 -12.83
C LEU A 101 3.58 1.64 -12.86
N VAL A 102 3.22 1.02 -13.99
CA VAL A 102 1.95 0.30 -14.14
C VAL A 102 2.13 -1.14 -13.64
N SER A 103 1.21 -1.63 -12.81
CA SER A 103 1.27 -3.01 -12.32
C SER A 103 1.21 -4.00 -13.49
N GLY A 104 2.08 -4.99 -13.49
CA GLY A 104 2.18 -5.98 -14.56
C GLY A 104 2.99 -5.55 -15.79
N ALA A 105 3.38 -4.27 -15.90
CA ALA A 105 4.26 -3.81 -16.98
C ALA A 105 5.61 -4.52 -16.94
N ARG A 106 6.16 -4.78 -18.12
CA ARG A 106 7.52 -5.33 -18.24
C ARG A 106 8.50 -4.15 -18.17
N VAL A 107 9.40 -4.19 -17.21
CA VAL A 107 10.35 -3.10 -16.99
C VAL A 107 11.75 -3.64 -17.14
N VAL A 108 12.57 -2.97 -17.96
CA VAL A 108 13.96 -3.33 -18.17
C VAL A 108 14.81 -2.20 -17.64
N ALA A 109 15.58 -2.47 -16.59
CA ALA A 109 16.57 -1.55 -16.07
C ALA A 109 17.93 -1.88 -16.67
N THR A 110 18.57 -0.91 -17.30
CA THR A 110 19.97 -0.99 -17.72
C THR A 110 20.76 -0.08 -16.81
N VAL A 111 21.59 -0.66 -15.95
CA VAL A 111 22.40 0.05 -14.96
C VAL A 111 23.86 -0.01 -15.37
N THR A 112 24.54 1.13 -15.36
CA THR A 112 25.99 1.23 -15.52
C THR A 112 26.60 1.39 -14.13
N THR A 113 27.44 0.45 -13.72
CA THR A 113 28.13 0.52 -12.42
C THR A 113 29.26 1.54 -12.45
N ALA A 114 29.80 1.88 -11.28
CA ALA A 114 30.96 2.77 -11.16
C ALA A 114 32.20 2.29 -11.93
N GLU A 115 32.29 0.98 -12.17
CA GLU A 115 33.37 0.31 -12.93
C GLU A 115 33.13 0.34 -14.45
N GLY A 116 32.02 0.92 -14.91
CA GLY A 116 31.63 0.95 -16.33
C GLY A 116 30.97 -0.35 -16.81
N LYS A 117 30.70 -1.31 -15.93
CA LYS A 117 29.98 -2.54 -16.27
C LYS A 117 28.50 -2.24 -16.48
N VAL A 118 27.94 -2.69 -17.60
CA VAL A 118 26.51 -2.55 -17.91
C VAL A 118 25.76 -3.81 -17.50
N ILE A 119 24.80 -3.67 -16.60
CA ILE A 119 23.94 -4.74 -16.08
C ILE A 119 22.52 -4.49 -16.58
N THR A 120 21.91 -5.49 -17.19
CA THR A 120 20.50 -5.43 -17.62
C THR A 120 19.65 -6.33 -16.75
N VAL A 121 18.61 -5.78 -16.14
CA VAL A 121 17.73 -6.46 -15.20
C VAL A 121 16.29 -6.33 -15.68
N ARG A 122 15.55 -7.44 -15.70
CA ARG A 122 14.16 -7.47 -16.18
C ARG A 122 13.22 -7.71 -15.01
N PHE A 123 12.28 -6.80 -14.83
CA PHE A 123 11.25 -6.85 -13.81
C PHE A 123 9.87 -7.00 -14.44
N LYS A 124 8.97 -7.63 -13.71
CA LYS A 124 7.54 -7.42 -13.89
C LYS A 124 7.10 -6.47 -12.79
N ALA A 125 6.77 -5.23 -13.15
CA ALA A 125 6.45 -4.20 -12.18
C ALA A 125 5.31 -4.66 -11.27
N LYS A 126 5.53 -4.53 -9.96
CA LYS A 126 4.49 -4.69 -8.96
C LYS A 126 4.20 -3.30 -8.42
N CYS A 127 3.08 -2.72 -8.83
CA CYS A 127 2.55 -1.56 -8.14
C CYS A 127 1.76 -2.12 -6.95
N VAL A 128 2.35 -2.09 -5.76
CA VAL A 128 1.54 -2.10 -4.55
C VAL A 128 0.92 -0.72 -4.52
N SER A 129 -0.39 -0.61 -4.71
CA SER A 129 -1.10 0.60 -4.32
C SER A 129 -0.80 0.79 -2.84
N ARG A 130 0.21 1.61 -2.55
CA ARG A 130 0.43 2.13 -1.21
C ARG A 130 -0.70 3.14 -1.05
N GLY A 131 -1.92 2.62 -0.93
CA GLY A 131 -3.09 3.41 -0.61
C GLY A 131 -2.74 4.05 0.71
N VAL A 132 -2.44 5.34 0.66
CA VAL A 132 -2.62 6.17 1.83
C VAL A 132 -4.10 6.01 2.14
N LEU A 133 -4.41 5.21 3.15
CA LEU A 133 -5.75 5.13 3.69
C LEU A 133 -6.00 6.53 4.27
N GLN A 134 -6.65 7.39 3.48
CA GLN A 134 -7.07 8.71 3.95
C GLN A 134 -8.25 8.46 4.90
N GLY A 135 -7.92 8.21 6.17
CA GLY A 135 -8.84 7.83 7.24
C GLY A 135 -8.13 7.40 8.53
N ALA A 136 -6.86 6.97 8.45
CA ALA A 136 -6.09 6.66 9.66
C ALA A 136 -5.43 7.90 10.32
N ASP A 137 -5.31 9.01 9.60
CA ASP A 137 -4.82 10.29 10.12
C ASP A 137 -6.00 11.24 10.32
N LYS A 138 -6.09 11.86 11.51
CA LYS A 138 -7.22 12.66 12.02
C LYS A 138 -7.50 13.96 11.25
N THR A 139 -6.95 14.11 10.06
CA THR A 139 -7.05 15.31 9.23
C THR A 139 -7.70 14.94 7.90
N ILE A 140 -9.04 14.97 7.86
CA ILE A 140 -9.80 14.90 6.62
C ILE A 140 -9.32 16.03 5.70
N GLU A 141 -8.73 15.69 4.56
CA GLU A 141 -8.35 16.66 3.53
C GLU A 141 -9.62 17.26 2.90
N ARG A 142 -10.11 18.38 3.45
CA ARG A 142 -11.30 19.09 2.97
C ARG A 142 -11.24 19.51 1.51
N ALA A 143 -10.03 19.67 0.96
CA ALA A 143 -9.83 19.93 -0.47
C ALA A 143 -10.43 18.85 -1.38
N ASN A 144 -10.63 17.63 -0.88
CA ASN A 144 -11.22 16.52 -1.64
C ASN A 144 -12.77 16.54 -1.66
N TYR A 145 -13.42 17.46 -0.92
CA TYR A 145 -14.89 17.51 -0.78
C TYR A 145 -15.45 18.89 -1.15
N PRO A 146 -15.38 19.29 -2.44
CA PRO A 146 -15.89 20.58 -2.87
C PRO A 146 -17.41 20.67 -2.65
N GLY A 147 -17.89 21.74 -2.03
CA GLY A 147 -19.32 21.98 -1.80
C GLY A 147 -19.91 21.35 -0.54
N ILE A 148 -19.14 20.57 0.22
CA ILE A 148 -19.55 20.01 1.50
C ILE A 148 -19.24 21.00 2.64
N PRO A 149 -20.22 21.39 3.47
CA PRO A 149 -19.96 22.25 4.63
C PRO A 149 -18.98 21.61 5.64
N PRO A 150 -18.17 22.41 6.36
CA PRO A 150 -17.26 21.91 7.39
C PRO A 150 -17.97 21.12 8.50
N GLU A 151 -19.21 21.45 8.83
CA GLU A 151 -19.99 20.77 9.86
C GLU A 151 -20.61 19.43 9.40
N PHE A 152 -20.58 19.10 8.11
CA PHE A 152 -21.16 17.85 7.63
C PHE A 152 -20.28 16.65 8.03
N PRO A 153 -20.86 15.62 8.70
CA PRO A 153 -20.10 14.49 9.19
C PRO A 153 -19.64 13.59 8.04
N ILE A 154 -18.36 13.25 8.04
CA ILE A 154 -17.77 12.23 7.16
C ILE A 154 -17.45 11.04 8.06
N SER A 155 -18.31 10.03 8.04
CA SER A 155 -18.22 8.87 8.94
C SER A 155 -17.66 7.67 8.20
N GLU A 156 -16.61 7.08 8.75
CA GLU A 156 -16.01 5.84 8.23
C GLU A 156 -16.92 4.65 8.54
N MET A 157 -17.31 3.88 7.53
CA MET A 157 -17.88 2.55 7.74
C MET A 157 -16.79 1.50 7.58
N THR A 158 -16.35 0.93 8.70
CA THR A 158 -15.42 -0.21 8.70
C THR A 158 -16.12 -1.43 8.11
N SER A 159 -15.88 -1.71 6.84
CA SER A 159 -16.45 -2.88 6.16
C SER A 159 -15.38 -3.95 5.95
N ALA A 160 -15.58 -5.11 6.57
CA ALA A 160 -14.75 -6.30 6.41
C ALA A 160 -15.58 -7.42 5.78
N VAL A 161 -15.11 -7.99 4.68
CA VAL A 161 -15.78 -9.14 4.05
C VAL A 161 -15.10 -10.42 4.52
N ALA A 162 -15.88 -11.31 5.13
CA ALA A 162 -15.40 -12.59 5.66
C ALA A 162 -14.89 -13.53 4.54
N GLY A 163 -13.81 -14.28 4.80
CA GLY A 163 -13.25 -15.29 3.89
C GLY A 163 -11.89 -15.81 4.35
N ALA A 164 -11.34 -16.81 3.64
CA ALA A 164 -10.03 -17.43 3.94
C ALA A 164 -8.85 -16.43 3.94
N ARG A 165 -9.05 -15.24 3.37
CA ARG A 165 -8.23 -14.05 3.55
C ARG A 165 -9.19 -12.86 3.72
N PRO A 166 -9.26 -12.20 4.88
CA PRO A 166 -10.12 -11.04 5.06
C PRO A 166 -9.71 -9.95 4.06
N LYS A 167 -10.70 -9.38 3.37
CA LYS A 167 -10.50 -8.28 2.42
C LYS A 167 -11.22 -7.05 2.96
N LEU A 168 -10.52 -5.92 2.94
CA LEU A 168 -11.09 -4.62 3.26
C LEU A 168 -11.82 -4.09 2.02
N GLY A 169 -13.06 -3.64 2.18
CA GLY A 169 -13.75 -2.90 1.12
C GLY A 169 -13.13 -1.51 0.99
N LEU A 170 -12.66 -1.14 -0.19
CA LEU A 170 -12.13 0.19 -0.50
C LEU A 170 -12.74 0.71 -1.79
N ILE A 171 -12.97 2.02 -1.86
CA ILE A 171 -13.48 2.72 -3.03
C ILE A 171 -12.35 3.54 -3.62
N GLU A 172 -12.08 3.38 -4.92
CA GLU A 172 -11.08 4.18 -5.64
C GLU A 172 -11.77 5.33 -6.36
N GLU A 173 -11.42 6.58 -5.99
CA GLU A 173 -11.85 7.80 -6.70
C GLU A 173 -10.67 8.74 -6.89
N GLY A 174 -10.45 9.20 -8.12
CA GLY A 174 -9.38 10.15 -8.44
C GLY A 174 -7.96 9.62 -8.11
N GLY A 175 -7.77 8.30 -8.12
CA GLY A 175 -6.51 7.65 -7.73
C GLY A 175 -6.25 7.60 -6.21
N LYS A 176 -7.22 8.01 -5.39
CA LYS A 176 -7.21 7.88 -3.92
C LYS A 176 -8.14 6.73 -3.49
N PHE A 177 -7.79 6.06 -2.40
CA PHE A 177 -8.59 4.96 -1.83
C PHE A 177 -9.29 5.42 -0.55
N TYR A 178 -10.61 5.32 -0.54
CA TYR A 178 -11.49 5.71 0.55
C TYR A 178 -12.11 4.49 1.22
N THR A 179 -12.39 4.59 2.51
CA THR A 179 -13.27 3.62 3.16
C THR A 179 -14.71 3.86 2.71
N PRO A 180 -15.56 2.83 2.63
CA PRO A 180 -16.98 3.02 2.32
C PRO A 180 -17.61 4.10 3.20
N GLY A 181 -18.35 5.02 2.58
CA GLY A 181 -18.94 6.18 3.25
C GLY A 181 -18.05 7.43 3.35
N THR A 182 -16.80 7.38 2.88
CA THR A 182 -15.89 8.54 2.90
C THR A 182 -15.42 9.02 1.54
N SER A 183 -15.81 8.34 0.45
CA SER A 183 -15.48 8.82 -0.88
C SER A 183 -16.20 10.14 -1.18
N PRO A 184 -15.58 11.10 -1.90
CA PRO A 184 -16.20 12.37 -2.25
C PRO A 184 -17.59 12.22 -2.85
N SER A 185 -17.80 11.26 -3.75
CA SER A 185 -19.12 11.03 -4.36
C SER A 185 -20.16 10.52 -3.37
N GLU A 186 -19.78 9.62 -2.44
CA GLU A 186 -20.71 9.15 -1.41
C GLU A 186 -21.11 10.27 -0.44
N VAL A 187 -20.14 11.09 -0.02
CA VAL A 187 -20.38 12.21 0.90
C VAL A 187 -21.27 13.28 0.24
N LEU A 188 -21.02 13.59 -1.04
CA LEU A 188 -21.87 14.49 -1.83
C LEU A 188 -23.29 13.97 -1.96
N ASN A 189 -23.46 12.68 -2.28
CA ASN A 189 -24.77 12.08 -2.37
C ASN A 189 -25.50 12.11 -1.01
N ALA A 190 -24.81 11.77 0.08
CA ALA A 190 -25.38 11.86 1.42
C ALA A 190 -25.81 13.29 1.78
N PHE A 191 -25.02 14.28 1.41
CA PHE A 191 -25.33 15.69 1.64
C PHE A 191 -26.56 16.15 0.86
N GLU A 192 -26.66 15.83 -0.44
CA GLU A 192 -27.84 16.21 -1.24
C GLU A 192 -29.12 15.53 -0.72
N VAL A 193 -29.05 14.26 -0.28
CA VAL A 193 -30.19 13.60 0.38
C VAL A 193 -30.63 14.33 1.66
N CYS A 194 -29.68 14.74 2.50
CA CYS A 194 -29.99 15.51 3.71
C CYS A 194 -30.62 16.88 3.38
N LYS A 195 -30.10 17.55 2.35
CA LYS A 195 -30.59 18.84 1.88
C LYS A 195 -32.02 18.77 1.35
N ASP A 196 -32.34 17.72 0.59
CA ASP A 196 -33.70 17.47 0.10
C ASP A 196 -34.68 17.20 1.25
N LEU A 197 -34.27 16.42 2.25
CA LEU A 197 -35.08 16.16 3.44
C LEU A 197 -35.37 17.46 4.21
N ILE A 198 -34.36 18.31 4.41
CA ILE A 198 -34.51 19.61 5.07
C ILE A 198 -35.45 20.51 4.25
N ALA A 199 -35.29 20.56 2.93
CA ALA A 199 -36.14 21.36 2.05
C ALA A 199 -37.62 20.97 2.15
N GLN A 200 -37.93 19.70 2.38
CA GLN A 200 -39.29 19.22 2.61
C GLN A 200 -39.81 19.54 4.02
N MET A 201 -38.97 19.45 5.05
CA MET A 201 -39.39 19.66 6.45
C MET A 201 -39.52 21.13 6.84
N VAL A 202 -38.66 22.02 6.35
CA VAL A 202 -38.65 23.44 6.74
C VAL A 202 -40.00 24.14 6.47
N PRO A 203 -40.64 23.97 5.29
CA PRO A 203 -41.97 24.54 5.04
C PRO A 203 -43.05 23.99 5.98
N TYR A 204 -42.98 22.70 6.32
CA TYR A 204 -43.90 22.09 7.27
C TYR A 204 -43.75 22.71 8.67
N CYS A 205 -42.52 22.81 9.18
CA CYS A 205 -42.24 23.41 10.49
C CYS A 205 -42.69 24.88 10.55
N LYS A 206 -42.43 25.66 9.49
CA LYS A 206 -42.88 27.07 9.41
C LYS A 206 -44.41 27.20 9.47
N ARG A 207 -45.14 26.34 8.75
CA ARG A 207 -46.62 26.34 8.81
C ARG A 207 -47.15 25.95 10.19
N LYS A 208 -46.54 24.94 10.82
CA LYS A 208 -46.95 24.50 12.17
C LYS A 208 -46.66 25.54 13.24
N LEU A 209 -45.53 26.24 13.16
CA LEU A 209 -45.24 27.38 14.03
C LEU A 209 -46.28 28.51 13.85
N ALA A 210 -46.64 28.84 12.61
CA ALA A 210 -47.66 29.86 12.35
C ALA A 210 -49.04 29.48 12.90
N GLN A 211 -49.39 28.19 12.90
CA GLN A 211 -50.64 27.68 13.49
C GLN A 211 -50.59 27.73 15.03
N ALA A 212 -49.46 27.35 15.64
CA ALA A 212 -49.28 27.37 17.10
C ALA A 212 -49.29 28.79 17.69
N VAL A 213 -48.86 29.80 16.92
CA VAL A 213 -48.92 31.21 17.33
C VAL A 213 -50.33 31.80 17.11
N ALA A 214 -51.16 31.16 16.28
CA ALA A 214 -52.51 31.62 15.96
C ALA A 214 -53.60 31.03 16.87
N GLU A 215 -53.32 29.96 17.63
CA GLU A 215 -54.18 29.51 18.71
C GLU A 215 -53.72 30.15 20.03
N PRO A 216 -54.45 31.14 20.59
CA PRO A 216 -54.17 31.59 21.94
C PRO A 216 -54.52 30.46 22.90
N GLU A 217 -53.65 30.22 23.88
CA GLU A 217 -54.00 29.40 25.05
C GLU A 217 -55.29 29.93 25.68
N GLY A 218 -56.37 29.20 25.46
CA GLY A 218 -57.69 29.43 26.03
C GLY A 218 -58.12 28.18 26.77
N VAL A 219 -58.12 28.30 28.09
CA VAL A 219 -58.75 27.44 29.11
C VAL A 219 -60.08 26.83 28.64
#